data_AF-A0A268EXU5-F1
#
_entry.id   AF-A0A268EXU5-F1
#
_cell.length_a   1.000
_cell.length_b   1.000
_cell.length_c   1.000
_cell.angle_alpha   90.00
_cell.angle_beta   90.00
_cell.angle_gamma   90.00
#
_symmetry.space_group_name_H-M   'P 1'
#
loop_
_entity.id
_entity.type
_entity.pdbx_description
1 polymer ?
#
loop_
_entity_poly.entity_id
_entity_poly.type
_entity_poly.pdbx_seq_one_letter_code
_entity_poly.pdbx_strand_id
1 'polypeptide(L)'
;MLRTLLGEQPRHNDGYLKAAVESMTKTVQLLREEIKKHPDPTHDHRKLEIWIRGLIVSLDELEQSWYAACHFRKSVTSGFIDDMSLQEKEEYARYVYFYKNGFIRVFAILDKLGTVLDELFNLHTSKVKVHFSYFTVLRQFKFLKIHDSLSEELEGIKAKYKVPMGTLRKRRNAEIHYMNAEMQDDLWQRMQGHDTKLELEDLDAHLDDLKQGLDMVCQTLAASFRYTNQIWTTQGIQLEN
;
A
#
# COMPACT_ATOMS: atom_id res chain seq x y z
N MET A 1 13.29 -4.60 -9.06
CA MET A 1 14.31 -3.70 -9.63
C MET A 1 15.30 -3.22 -8.58
N LEU A 2 14.85 -2.71 -7.42
CA LEU A 2 15.77 -2.18 -6.40
C LEU A 2 16.70 -3.24 -5.77
N ARG A 3 16.22 -4.48 -5.57
CA ARG A 3 17.04 -5.57 -4.99
C ARG A 3 18.35 -5.82 -5.75
N THR A 4 18.29 -5.84 -7.08
CA THR A 4 19.49 -6.05 -7.92
C THR A 4 20.46 -4.87 -7.85
N LEU A 5 19.96 -3.64 -7.64
CA LEU A 5 20.81 -2.47 -7.41
C LEU A 5 21.51 -2.51 -6.04
N LEU A 6 20.90 -3.21 -5.06
CA LEU A 6 21.47 -3.46 -3.73
C LEU A 6 22.35 -4.73 -3.69
N GLY A 7 22.69 -5.30 -4.85
CA GLY A 7 23.53 -6.50 -4.94
C GLY A 7 22.82 -7.81 -4.60
N GLU A 8 21.49 -7.81 -4.53
CA GLU A 8 20.68 -8.95 -4.11
C GLU A 8 19.93 -9.61 -5.27
N GLN A 9 19.54 -10.88 -5.08
CA GLN A 9 18.79 -11.61 -6.10
C GLN A 9 17.41 -10.96 -6.36
N PRO A 10 16.88 -11.07 -7.58
CA PRO A 10 15.52 -10.65 -7.88
C PRO A 10 14.53 -11.27 -6.90
N ARG A 11 13.51 -10.50 -6.53
CA ARG A 11 12.47 -10.96 -5.62
C ARG A 11 11.78 -12.20 -6.17
N HIS A 12 11.60 -13.20 -5.31
CA HIS A 12 10.64 -14.27 -5.55
C HIS A 12 9.30 -13.89 -4.92
N ASN A 13 8.20 -14.08 -5.65
CA ASN A 13 6.86 -13.85 -5.10
C ASN A 13 6.48 -15.02 -4.20
N ASP A 14 6.32 -14.80 -2.90
CA ASP A 14 5.84 -15.78 -1.93
C ASP A 14 4.70 -15.21 -1.05
N GLY A 15 4.11 -16.09 -0.23
CA GLY A 15 3.09 -15.74 0.76
C GLY A 15 1.93 -14.88 0.23
N TYR A 16 1.58 -13.83 0.98
CA TYR A 16 0.49 -12.92 0.63
C TYR A 16 0.75 -12.13 -0.66
N LEU A 17 2.01 -11.81 -0.93
CA LEU A 17 2.40 -11.04 -2.11
C LEU A 17 2.15 -11.84 -3.40
N LYS A 18 2.51 -13.12 -3.39
CA LYS A 18 2.17 -14.05 -4.48
C LYS A 18 0.66 -14.11 -4.69
N ALA A 19 -0.11 -14.36 -3.62
CA ALA A 19 -1.56 -14.48 -3.70
C ALA A 19 -2.22 -13.21 -4.28
N ALA A 20 -1.74 -12.02 -3.90
CA ALA A 20 -2.22 -10.74 -4.42
C ALA A 20 -1.92 -10.58 -5.92
N VAL A 21 -0.66 -10.80 -6.32
CA VAL A 21 -0.22 -10.64 -7.72
C VAL A 21 -0.93 -11.63 -8.63
N GLU A 22 -1.04 -12.90 -8.23
CA GLU A 22 -1.71 -13.93 -9.02
C GLU A 22 -3.20 -13.63 -9.19
N SER A 23 -3.89 -13.22 -8.12
CA SER A 23 -5.32 -12.88 -8.17
C SER A 23 -5.58 -11.69 -9.10
N MET A 24 -4.77 -10.63 -9.00
CA MET A 24 -4.86 -9.46 -9.90
C MET A 24 -4.55 -9.82 -11.35
N THR A 25 -3.52 -10.64 -11.57
CA THR A 25 -3.11 -11.08 -12.92
C THR A 25 -4.22 -11.88 -13.58
N LYS A 26 -4.86 -12.78 -12.83
CA LYS A 26 -6.02 -13.54 -13.32
C LYS A 26 -7.18 -12.62 -13.70
N THR A 27 -7.50 -11.60 -12.90
CA THR A 27 -8.55 -10.63 -13.24
C THR A 27 -8.22 -9.87 -14.52
N VAL A 28 -6.95 -9.46 -14.70
CA VAL A 28 -6.48 -8.81 -15.94
C VAL A 28 -6.61 -9.74 -17.15
N GLN A 29 -6.33 -11.03 -17.00
CA GLN A 29 -6.53 -12.00 -18.08
C GLN A 29 -8.01 -12.16 -18.44
N LEU A 30 -8.90 -12.25 -17.44
CA LEU A 30 -10.35 -12.32 -17.67
C LEU A 30 -10.87 -11.07 -18.39
N LEU A 31 -10.45 -9.87 -17.98
CA LEU A 31 -10.81 -8.62 -18.66
C LEU A 31 -10.37 -8.62 -20.13
N ARG A 32 -9.17 -9.12 -20.41
CA ARG A 32 -8.66 -9.20 -21.79
C ARG A 32 -9.49 -10.13 -22.66
N GLU A 33 -9.91 -11.28 -22.14
CA GLU A 33 -10.78 -12.19 -22.87
C GLU A 33 -12.16 -11.58 -23.11
N GLU A 34 -12.71 -10.89 -22.11
CA GLU A 34 -13.97 -10.17 -22.23
C GLU A 34 -13.92 -9.08 -23.32
N ILE A 35 -12.85 -8.27 -23.34
CA ILE A 35 -12.63 -7.22 -24.35
C ILE A 35 -12.47 -7.80 -25.77
N LYS A 36 -11.94 -9.03 -25.91
CA LYS A 36 -11.82 -9.70 -27.22
C LYS A 36 -13.18 -10.21 -27.71
N LYS A 37 -14.00 -10.76 -26.81
CA LYS A 37 -15.28 -11.40 -27.14
C LYS A 37 -16.40 -10.40 -27.35
N HIS A 38 -16.37 -9.30 -26.61
CA HIS A 38 -17.44 -8.31 -26.59
C HIS A 38 -16.91 -6.91 -26.89
N PRO A 39 -17.60 -6.13 -27.76
CA PRO A 39 -17.27 -4.72 -27.94
C PRO A 39 -17.33 -3.96 -26.60
N ASP A 40 -16.31 -3.16 -26.32
CA ASP A 40 -16.20 -2.31 -25.13
C ASP A 40 -16.32 -0.81 -25.53
N PRO A 41 -17.52 -0.33 -25.91
CA PRO A 41 -17.71 1.02 -26.44
C PRO A 41 -17.57 2.11 -25.36
N THR A 42 -17.82 1.78 -24.09
CA THR A 42 -17.64 2.69 -22.96
C THR A 42 -16.21 2.69 -22.41
N HIS A 43 -15.38 1.74 -22.86
CA HIS A 43 -13.99 1.55 -22.44
C HIS A 43 -13.82 1.21 -20.95
N ASP A 44 -14.86 0.70 -20.30
CA ASP A 44 -14.84 0.42 -18.87
C ASP A 44 -13.94 -0.78 -18.54
N HIS A 45 -13.97 -1.83 -19.36
CA HIS A 45 -13.08 -2.98 -19.18
C HIS A 45 -11.61 -2.60 -19.39
N ARG A 46 -11.31 -1.79 -20.42
CA ARG A 46 -9.95 -1.28 -20.65
C ARG A 46 -9.45 -0.39 -19.50
N LYS A 47 -10.32 0.49 -18.99
CA LYS A 47 -10.04 1.34 -17.83
C LYS A 47 -9.68 0.50 -16.61
N LEU A 48 -10.50 -0.52 -16.29
CA LEU A 48 -10.24 -1.46 -15.21
C LEU A 48 -8.91 -2.22 -15.41
N GLU A 49 -8.62 -2.69 -16.63
CA GLU A 49 -7.36 -3.39 -16.92
C GLU A 49 -6.15 -2.51 -16.58
N ILE A 50 -6.15 -1.26 -17.05
CA ILE A 50 -5.07 -0.30 -16.80
C ILE A 50 -4.91 -0.04 -15.30
N TRP A 51 -6.01 0.17 -14.58
CA TRP A 51 -5.98 0.42 -13.15
C TRP A 51 -5.41 -0.76 -12.36
N ILE A 52 -5.82 -1.99 -12.67
CA ILE A 52 -5.33 -3.21 -12.01
C ILE A 52 -3.86 -3.45 -12.33
N ARG A 53 -3.44 -3.27 -13.59
CA ARG A 53 -2.01 -3.33 -13.95
C ARG A 53 -1.17 -2.33 -13.15
N GLY A 54 -1.67 -1.12 -13.00
CA GLY A 54 -1.01 -0.13 -12.17
C GLY A 54 -1.00 -0.50 -10.68
N LEU A 55 -2.00 -1.23 -10.16
CA LEU A 55 -1.96 -1.76 -8.78
C LEU A 55 -0.86 -2.82 -8.61
N ILE A 56 -0.68 -3.70 -9.59
CA ILE A 56 0.42 -4.70 -9.58
C ILE A 56 1.78 -4.00 -9.49
N VAL A 57 1.98 -2.96 -10.32
CA VAL A 57 3.21 -2.16 -10.28
C VAL A 57 3.36 -1.49 -8.92
N SER A 58 2.34 -0.78 -8.43
CA SER A 58 2.42 -0.10 -7.13
C SER A 58 2.70 -1.06 -5.96
N LEU A 59 2.18 -2.29 -6.00
CA LEU A 59 2.46 -3.30 -5.01
C LEU A 59 3.93 -3.76 -5.03
N ASP A 60 4.49 -3.99 -6.22
CA ASP A 60 5.92 -4.29 -6.36
C ASP A 60 6.78 -3.16 -5.80
N GLU A 61 6.41 -1.92 -6.10
CA GLU A 61 7.17 -0.78 -5.60
C GLU A 61 7.02 -0.56 -4.09
N LEU A 62 5.86 -0.88 -3.47
CA LEU A 62 5.71 -0.87 -2.00
C LEU A 62 6.61 -1.91 -1.34
N GLU A 63 6.63 -3.12 -1.86
CA GLU A 63 7.52 -4.17 -1.35
C GLU A 63 8.98 -3.73 -1.45
N GLN A 64 9.38 -3.16 -2.59
CA GLN A 64 10.76 -2.71 -2.77
C GLN A 64 11.13 -1.56 -1.84
N SER A 65 10.19 -0.66 -1.53
CA SER A 65 10.41 0.38 -0.52
C SER A 65 10.64 -0.21 0.87
N TRP A 66 9.82 -1.16 1.30
CA TRP A 66 10.02 -1.86 2.58
C TRP A 66 11.37 -2.57 2.60
N TYR A 67 11.69 -3.29 1.52
CA TYR A 67 12.95 -4.00 1.38
C TYR A 67 14.18 -3.11 1.51
N ALA A 68 14.19 -2.01 0.74
CA ALA A 68 15.29 -1.06 0.74
C ALA A 68 15.44 -0.39 2.12
N ALA A 69 14.33 -0.05 2.78
CA ALA A 69 14.38 0.47 4.14
C ALA A 69 15.02 -0.55 5.10
N CYS A 70 14.61 -1.83 5.05
CA CYS A 70 15.25 -2.88 5.84
C CYS A 70 16.75 -3.04 5.53
N HIS A 71 17.16 -2.88 4.28
CA HIS A 71 18.56 -2.98 3.88
C HIS A 71 19.40 -1.88 4.53
N PHE A 72 19.03 -0.61 4.35
CA PHE A 72 19.79 0.53 4.87
C PHE A 72 19.75 0.64 6.40
N ARG A 73 18.66 0.19 7.03
CA ARG A 73 18.53 0.10 8.49
C ARG A 73 19.66 -0.70 9.15
N LYS A 74 20.19 -1.73 8.48
CA LYS A 74 21.24 -2.62 9.04
C LYS A 74 22.53 -1.87 9.37
N SER A 75 22.82 -0.80 8.63
CA SER A 75 24.03 0.01 8.79
C SER A 75 23.87 1.09 9.87
N VAL A 76 22.66 1.31 10.40
CA VAL A 76 22.36 2.31 11.43
C VAL A 76 22.40 1.63 12.79
N THR A 77 23.33 2.01 13.65
CA THR A 77 23.60 1.35 14.95
C THR A 77 23.63 2.33 16.11
N SER A 78 23.92 3.60 15.85
CA SER A 78 23.92 4.68 16.83
C SER A 78 22.50 4.93 17.35
N GLY A 79 22.39 5.23 18.65
CA GLY A 79 21.12 5.59 19.30
C GLY A 79 20.76 7.08 19.18
N PHE A 80 21.68 7.91 18.71
CA PHE A 80 21.50 9.34 18.51
C PHE A 80 22.02 9.76 17.13
N ILE A 81 21.36 10.72 16.48
CA ILE A 81 21.79 11.22 15.16
C ILE A 81 23.17 11.88 15.24
N ASP A 82 23.46 12.58 16.34
CA ASP A 82 24.72 13.29 16.53
C ASP A 82 25.93 12.36 16.66
N ASP A 83 25.69 11.12 17.10
CA ASP A 83 26.73 10.11 17.31
C ASP A 83 27.03 9.30 16.03
N MET A 84 26.21 9.46 14.99
CA MET A 84 26.40 8.75 13.72
C MET A 84 27.63 9.24 12.97
N SER A 85 28.39 8.28 12.40
CA SER A 85 29.40 8.59 11.40
C SER A 85 28.78 9.21 10.13
N LEU A 86 29.57 9.86 9.28
CA LEU A 86 29.06 10.41 8.01
C LEU A 86 28.39 9.33 7.13
N GLN A 87 29.02 8.16 7.05
CA GLN A 87 28.49 7.03 6.30
C GLN A 87 27.16 6.53 6.88
N GLU A 88 27.08 6.43 8.20
CA GLU A 88 25.85 6.02 8.89
C GLU A 88 24.70 7.03 8.70
N LYS A 89 25.01 8.34 8.68
CA LYS A 89 24.03 9.39 8.37
C LYS A 89 23.45 9.24 6.96
N GLU A 90 24.29 8.89 5.98
CA GLU A 90 23.81 8.62 4.62
C GLU A 90 22.89 7.41 4.57
N GLU A 91 23.26 6.33 5.25
CA GLU A 91 22.45 5.11 5.34
C GLU A 91 21.11 5.38 6.04
N TYR A 92 21.13 6.16 7.12
CA TYR A 92 19.92 6.61 7.80
C TYR A 92 19.03 7.45 6.89
N ALA A 93 19.59 8.39 6.12
CA ALA A 93 18.83 9.18 5.15
C ALA A 93 18.17 8.30 4.07
N ARG A 94 18.89 7.28 3.57
CA ARG A 94 18.34 6.31 2.61
C ARG A 94 17.22 5.48 3.25
N TYR A 95 17.41 5.00 4.48
CA TYR A 95 16.36 4.33 5.26
C TYR A 95 15.11 5.20 5.37
N VAL A 96 15.25 6.45 5.83
CA VAL A 96 14.13 7.40 5.99
C VAL A 96 13.41 7.62 4.66
N TYR A 97 14.15 7.81 3.57
CA TYR A 97 13.58 7.99 2.23
C TYR A 97 12.69 6.82 1.83
N PHE A 98 13.18 5.58 1.93
CA PHE A 98 12.42 4.40 1.53
C PHE A 98 11.27 4.09 2.50
N TYR A 99 11.47 4.32 3.80
CA TYR A 99 10.42 4.17 4.81
C TYR A 99 9.24 5.12 4.54
N LYS A 100 9.53 6.41 4.29
CA LYS A 100 8.53 7.43 3.94
C LYS A 100 7.74 7.05 2.69
N ASN A 101 8.46 6.68 1.63
CA ASN A 101 7.83 6.20 0.40
C ASN A 101 6.96 4.96 0.65
N GLY A 102 7.43 4.03 1.49
CA GLY A 102 6.69 2.82 1.85
C GLY A 102 5.34 3.14 2.48
N PHE A 103 5.30 3.88 3.59
CA PHE A 103 4.03 4.14 4.26
C PHE A 103 3.08 5.01 3.44
N ILE A 104 3.58 5.92 2.59
CA ILE A 104 2.73 6.68 1.67
C ILE A 104 2.09 5.74 0.64
N ARG A 105 2.89 4.80 0.08
CA ARG A 105 2.42 3.83 -0.92
C ARG A 105 1.34 2.91 -0.37
N VAL A 106 1.42 2.50 0.91
CA VAL A 106 0.37 1.69 1.58
C VAL A 106 -1.01 2.33 1.39
N PHE A 107 -1.14 3.61 1.73
CA PHE A 107 -2.44 4.29 1.63
C PHE A 107 -2.83 4.62 0.19
N ALA A 108 -1.86 4.99 -0.67
CA ALA A 108 -2.13 5.25 -2.08
C ALA A 108 -2.68 4.00 -2.81
N ILE A 109 -2.13 2.81 -2.51
CA ILE A 109 -2.62 1.54 -3.05
C ILE A 109 -4.04 1.24 -2.56
N LEU A 110 -4.29 1.41 -1.26
CA LEU A 110 -5.62 1.20 -0.70
C LEU A 110 -6.64 2.14 -1.34
N ASP A 111 -6.34 3.43 -1.47
CA ASP A 111 -7.27 4.40 -2.05
C ASP A 111 -7.54 4.09 -3.54
N LYS A 112 -6.51 3.71 -4.31
CA LYS A 112 -6.67 3.25 -5.69
C LYS A 112 -7.51 1.98 -5.77
N LEU A 113 -7.30 1.02 -4.87
CA LEU A 113 -8.16 -0.17 -4.77
C LEU A 113 -9.60 0.22 -4.45
N GLY A 114 -9.81 1.19 -3.57
CA GLY A 114 -11.13 1.75 -3.29
C GLY A 114 -11.85 2.21 -4.56
N THR A 115 -11.17 2.97 -5.42
CA THR A 115 -11.71 3.37 -6.73
C THR A 115 -12.02 2.16 -7.62
N VAL A 116 -11.14 1.16 -7.66
CA VAL A 116 -11.37 -0.06 -8.45
C VAL A 116 -12.58 -0.85 -7.94
N LEU A 117 -12.76 -0.97 -6.62
CA LEU A 117 -13.91 -1.66 -6.03
C LEU A 117 -15.22 -0.89 -6.22
N ASP A 118 -15.17 0.44 -6.14
CA ASP A 118 -16.33 1.29 -6.43
C ASP A 118 -16.86 1.04 -7.84
N GLU A 119 -15.94 0.92 -8.80
CA GLU A 119 -16.24 0.64 -10.21
C GLU A 119 -16.69 -0.81 -10.42
N LEU A 120 -15.91 -1.78 -9.94
CA LEU A 120 -16.20 -3.21 -10.14
C LEU A 120 -17.57 -3.64 -9.60
N PHE A 121 -18.00 -3.04 -8.49
CA PHE A 121 -19.22 -3.43 -7.80
C PHE A 121 -20.31 -2.35 -7.82
N ASN A 122 -20.13 -1.30 -8.64
CA ASN A 122 -21.08 -0.20 -8.80
C ASN A 122 -21.54 0.39 -7.45
N LEU A 123 -20.62 0.59 -6.52
CA LEU A 123 -20.95 1.00 -5.14
C LEU A 123 -21.39 2.47 -5.06
N HIS A 124 -21.11 3.25 -6.10
CA HIS A 124 -21.47 4.67 -6.26
C HIS A 124 -20.96 5.56 -5.12
N THR A 125 -19.85 5.19 -4.50
CA THR A 125 -19.17 5.93 -3.42
C THR A 125 -18.75 7.31 -3.89
N SER A 126 -18.27 7.42 -5.14
CA SER A 126 -17.94 8.68 -5.82
C SER A 126 -19.11 9.68 -5.87
N LYS A 127 -20.37 9.21 -5.95
CA LYS A 127 -21.56 10.07 -5.94
C LYS A 127 -21.84 10.70 -4.57
N VAL A 128 -21.37 10.06 -3.49
CA VAL A 128 -21.50 10.56 -2.11
C VAL A 128 -20.33 11.47 -1.75
N LYS A 129 -19.11 11.14 -2.22
CA LYS A 129 -17.91 11.94 -1.98
C LYS A 129 -16.93 11.78 -3.14
N VAL A 130 -16.59 12.87 -3.83
CA VAL A 130 -15.68 12.85 -4.99
C VAL A 130 -14.29 12.27 -4.63
N HIS A 131 -13.77 12.62 -3.45
CA HIS A 131 -12.52 12.08 -2.91
C HIS A 131 -12.79 11.21 -1.70
N PHE A 132 -12.81 9.90 -1.91
CA PHE A 132 -13.05 8.91 -0.87
C PHE A 132 -11.82 8.02 -0.67
N SER A 133 -11.67 7.49 0.55
CA SER A 133 -10.66 6.49 0.84
C SER A 133 -11.22 5.09 0.73
N TYR A 134 -10.33 4.10 0.71
CA TYR A 134 -10.69 2.68 0.85
C TYR A 134 -11.67 2.42 2.01
N PHE A 135 -11.47 3.07 3.15
CA PHE A 135 -12.31 2.89 4.33
C PHE A 135 -13.72 3.48 4.16
N THR A 136 -13.93 4.39 3.21
CA THR A 136 -15.28 4.81 2.82
C THR A 136 -15.96 3.74 1.99
N VAL A 137 -15.23 3.09 1.08
CA VAL A 137 -15.75 1.98 0.26
C VAL A 137 -16.19 0.79 1.13
N LEU A 138 -15.40 0.43 2.14
CA LEU A 138 -15.81 -0.64 3.08
C LEU A 138 -17.11 -0.33 3.81
N ARG A 139 -17.31 0.94 4.21
CA ARG A 139 -18.58 1.37 4.81
C ARG A 139 -19.73 1.27 3.80
N GLN A 140 -19.47 1.55 2.53
CA GLN A 140 -20.46 1.48 1.46
C GLN A 140 -20.91 0.04 1.20
N PHE A 141 -19.99 -0.94 1.17
CA PHE A 141 -20.35 -2.37 1.12
C PHE A 141 -21.34 -2.75 2.21
N LYS A 142 -21.03 -2.38 3.47
CA LYS A 142 -21.89 -2.67 4.62
C LYS A 142 -23.25 -1.96 4.54
N PHE A 143 -23.28 -0.73 4.03
CA PHE A 143 -24.51 0.04 3.87
C PHE A 143 -25.43 -0.57 2.81
N LEU A 144 -24.87 -0.95 1.66
CA LEU A 144 -25.61 -1.52 0.54
C LEU A 144 -26.01 -2.99 0.76
N LYS A 145 -25.36 -3.70 1.70
CA LYS A 145 -25.58 -5.14 1.97
C LYS A 145 -25.45 -5.99 0.71
N ILE A 146 -24.43 -5.68 -0.07
CA ILE A 146 -24.05 -6.43 -1.27
C ILE A 146 -22.66 -7.01 -1.03
N HIS A 147 -22.43 -8.19 -1.62
CA HIS A 147 -21.15 -8.88 -1.50
C HIS A 147 -20.73 -9.10 -0.03
N ASP A 148 -21.68 -9.48 0.84
CA ASP A 148 -21.48 -9.57 2.29
C ASP A 148 -20.25 -10.42 2.66
N SER A 149 -20.02 -11.53 1.96
CA SER A 149 -18.85 -12.38 2.18
C SER A 149 -17.52 -11.64 1.96
N LEU A 150 -17.43 -10.79 0.92
CA LEU A 150 -16.25 -9.97 0.69
C LEU A 150 -16.15 -8.87 1.75
N SER A 151 -17.27 -8.20 2.05
CA SER A 151 -17.34 -7.13 3.06
C SER A 151 -16.83 -7.60 4.42
N GLU A 152 -17.29 -8.77 4.88
CA GLU A 152 -16.88 -9.39 6.14
C GLU A 152 -15.40 -9.76 6.14
N GLU A 153 -14.89 -10.35 5.05
CA GLU A 153 -13.47 -10.68 4.93
C GLU A 153 -12.59 -9.42 5.00
N LEU A 154 -12.94 -8.38 4.26
CA LEU A 154 -12.19 -7.12 4.24
C LEU A 154 -12.23 -6.38 5.58
N GLU A 155 -13.36 -6.39 6.29
CA GLU A 155 -13.45 -5.85 7.64
C GLU A 155 -12.62 -6.68 8.64
N GLY A 156 -12.58 -8.01 8.49
CA GLY A 156 -11.71 -8.89 9.27
C GLY A 156 -10.23 -8.57 9.08
N ILE A 157 -9.78 -8.38 7.84
CA ILE A 157 -8.40 -7.97 7.53
C ILE A 157 -8.11 -6.60 8.16
N LYS A 158 -8.97 -5.60 7.96
CA LYS A 158 -8.81 -4.27 8.55
C LYS A 158 -8.74 -4.29 10.07
N ALA A 159 -9.56 -5.11 10.74
CA ALA A 159 -9.56 -5.23 12.19
C ALA A 159 -8.23 -5.81 12.69
N LYS A 160 -7.70 -6.85 12.03
CA LYS A 160 -6.41 -7.48 12.34
C LYS A 160 -5.24 -6.49 12.32
N TYR A 161 -5.23 -5.56 11.37
CA TYR A 161 -4.13 -4.60 11.18
C TYR A 161 -4.41 -3.19 11.74
N LYS A 162 -5.40 -3.04 12.62
CA LYS A 162 -5.84 -1.72 13.11
C LYS A 162 -4.73 -0.89 13.75
N VAL A 163 -3.89 -1.52 14.59
CA VAL A 163 -2.81 -0.84 15.34
C VAL A 163 -1.70 -0.34 14.41
N PRO A 164 -1.00 -1.19 13.63
CA PRO A 164 0.08 -0.75 12.76
C PRO A 164 -0.38 0.29 11.73
N MET A 165 -1.58 0.10 11.16
CA MET A 165 -2.16 1.06 10.21
C MET A 165 -2.50 2.40 10.86
N GLY A 166 -2.85 2.40 12.16
CA GLY A 166 -3.03 3.61 12.94
C GLY A 166 -1.73 4.40 13.06
N THR A 167 -0.62 3.73 13.36
CA THR A 167 0.71 4.34 13.43
C THR A 167 1.15 4.89 12.08
N LEU A 168 1.12 4.07 11.02
CA LEU A 168 1.49 4.50 9.67
C LEU A 168 0.64 5.68 9.18
N ARG A 169 -0.65 5.73 9.52
CA ARG A 169 -1.53 6.84 9.16
C ARG A 169 -1.12 8.14 9.85
N LYS A 170 -0.78 8.08 11.15
CA LYS A 170 -0.28 9.24 11.89
C LYS A 170 1.02 9.74 11.27
N ARG A 171 1.97 8.85 10.97
CA ARG A 171 3.24 9.19 10.30
C ARG A 171 3.04 9.79 8.92
N ARG A 172 2.17 9.22 8.09
CA ARG A 172 1.81 9.80 6.79
C ARG A 172 1.20 11.19 6.92
N ASN A 173 0.28 11.38 7.87
CA ASN A 173 -0.30 12.70 8.11
C ASN A 173 0.75 13.70 8.60
N ALA A 174 1.67 13.26 9.46
CA ALA A 174 2.82 14.05 9.89
C ALA A 174 3.64 14.49 8.67
N GLU A 175 4.06 13.56 7.83
CA GLU A 175 4.85 13.84 6.62
C GLU A 175 4.14 14.82 5.67
N ILE A 176 2.85 14.62 5.39
CA ILE A 176 2.10 15.43 4.43
C ILE A 176 1.81 16.84 4.97
N HIS A 177 1.55 16.98 6.27
CA HIS A 177 1.10 18.25 6.86
C HIS A 177 2.21 19.03 7.58
N TYR A 178 3.23 18.36 8.09
CA TYR A 178 4.23 18.92 8.99
C TYR A 178 5.61 19.07 8.39
N MET A 179 5.82 18.74 7.10
CA MET A 179 7.09 19.03 6.42
C MET A 179 7.50 20.52 6.51
N ASN A 180 6.53 21.43 6.67
CA ASN A 180 6.76 22.87 6.95
C ASN A 180 6.74 23.23 8.45
N ALA A 181 6.14 22.39 9.30
CA ALA A 181 6.02 22.64 10.74
C ALA A 181 7.24 22.11 11.52
N GLU A 182 7.87 21.01 11.08
CA GLU A 182 9.19 20.58 11.57
C GLU A 182 10.23 21.70 11.40
N MET A 183 10.20 22.45 10.29
CA MET A 183 11.08 23.62 10.14
C MET A 183 10.82 24.71 11.18
N GLN A 184 9.58 24.88 11.67
CA GLN A 184 9.26 25.85 12.72
C GLN A 184 9.60 25.32 14.12
N ASP A 185 9.38 24.03 14.39
CA ASP A 185 9.74 23.40 15.66
C ASP A 185 11.26 23.19 15.80
N ASP A 186 11.99 22.86 14.74
CA ASP A 186 13.45 22.80 14.72
C ASP A 186 14.06 24.19 14.97
N LEU A 187 13.45 25.24 14.41
CA LEU A 187 13.79 26.64 14.71
C LEU A 187 13.51 26.96 16.19
N TRP A 188 12.38 26.50 16.72
CA TRP A 188 11.97 26.75 18.10
C TRP A 188 12.86 26.00 19.12
N GLN A 189 13.19 24.74 18.88
CA GLN A 189 14.09 23.93 19.72
C GLN A 189 15.51 24.48 19.71
N ARG A 190 16.04 24.88 18.55
CA ARG A 190 17.37 25.51 18.46
C ARG A 190 17.42 26.87 19.14
N MET A 191 16.31 27.61 19.16
CA MET A 191 16.22 28.89 19.87
C MET A 191 16.10 28.74 21.40
N GLN A 192 15.70 27.57 21.92
CA GLN A 192 15.55 27.33 23.36
C GLN A 192 16.80 26.76 24.06
N GLY A 193 17.92 26.56 23.36
CA GLY A 193 19.21 26.22 24.00
C GLY A 193 19.23 24.87 24.72
N HIS A 194 18.30 23.97 24.40
CA HIS A 194 18.32 22.61 24.93
C HIS A 194 19.29 21.76 24.10
N ASP A 195 20.48 21.54 24.67
CA ASP A 195 21.56 20.67 24.18
C ASP A 195 21.19 19.18 24.32
N THR A 196 19.96 18.83 23.92
CA THR A 196 19.40 17.48 24.04
C THR A 196 19.65 16.77 22.72
N LYS A 197 20.60 15.83 22.72
CA LYS A 197 20.85 14.95 21.56
C LYS A 197 19.52 14.34 21.10
N LEU A 198 19.26 14.37 19.80
CA LEU A 198 18.04 13.80 19.25
C LEU A 198 18.15 12.26 19.28
N GLU A 199 17.40 11.63 20.18
CA GLU A 199 17.29 10.17 20.29
C GLU A 199 16.60 9.61 19.05
N LEU A 200 17.14 8.52 18.50
CA LEU A 200 16.52 7.83 17.39
C LEU A 200 15.29 7.05 17.88
N GLU A 201 14.17 7.27 17.19
CA GLU A 201 12.99 6.43 17.33
C GLU A 201 13.33 4.95 17.04
N ASP A 202 12.51 4.03 17.56
CA ASP A 202 12.66 2.60 17.31
C ASP A 202 12.39 2.25 15.83
N LEU A 203 13.47 2.24 15.04
CA LEU A 203 13.41 2.01 13.61
C LEU A 203 12.98 0.58 13.26
N ASP A 204 13.18 -0.40 14.14
CA ASP A 204 12.77 -1.78 13.90
C ASP A 204 11.26 -1.93 14.08
N ALA A 205 10.71 -1.29 15.12
CA ALA A 205 9.26 -1.19 15.29
C ALA A 205 8.59 -0.51 14.08
N HIS A 206 9.24 0.49 13.48
CA HIS A 206 8.72 1.15 12.27
C HIS A 206 8.70 0.24 11.06
N LEU A 207 9.76 -0.54 10.86
CA LEU A 207 9.82 -1.51 9.76
C LEU A 207 8.82 -2.64 9.95
N ASP A 208 8.55 -3.05 11.18
CA ASP A 208 7.51 -4.02 11.49
C ASP A 208 6.11 -3.46 11.17
N ASP A 209 5.81 -2.24 11.61
CA ASP A 209 4.56 -1.56 11.24
C ASP A 209 4.39 -1.47 9.72
N LEU A 210 5.46 -1.10 8.99
CA LEU A 210 5.42 -1.04 7.52
C LEU A 210 5.23 -2.42 6.90
N LYS A 211 5.87 -3.47 7.43
CA LYS A 211 5.68 -4.84 6.96
C LYS A 211 4.24 -5.29 7.16
N GLN A 212 3.66 -5.00 8.33
CA GLN A 212 2.26 -5.28 8.62
C GLN A 212 1.32 -4.50 7.68
N GLY A 213 1.67 -3.26 7.32
CA GLY A 213 0.97 -2.49 6.30
C GLY A 213 1.02 -3.14 4.90
N LEU A 214 2.20 -3.60 4.48
CA LEU A 214 2.37 -4.37 3.23
C LEU A 214 1.53 -5.65 3.25
N ASP A 215 1.54 -6.39 4.36
CA ASP A 215 0.77 -7.64 4.50
C ASP A 215 -0.74 -7.39 4.46
N MET A 216 -1.22 -6.32 5.09
CA MET A 216 -2.62 -5.90 5.00
C MET A 216 -3.00 -5.60 3.55
N VAL A 217 -2.19 -4.82 2.84
CA VAL A 217 -2.42 -4.48 1.43
C VAL A 217 -2.47 -5.74 0.57
N CYS A 218 -1.51 -6.66 0.74
CA CYS A 218 -1.48 -7.92 -0.01
C CYS A 218 -2.75 -8.75 0.24
N GLN A 219 -3.12 -8.97 1.51
CA GLN A 219 -4.33 -9.73 1.85
C GLN A 219 -5.60 -9.07 1.30
N THR A 220 -5.69 -7.74 1.39
CA THR A 220 -6.83 -6.96 0.91
C THR A 220 -6.99 -7.06 -0.60
N LEU A 221 -5.88 -6.96 -1.35
CA LEU A 221 -5.87 -7.14 -2.81
C LEU A 221 -6.22 -8.59 -3.16
N ALA A 222 -5.58 -9.57 -2.51
CA ALA A 222 -5.84 -10.98 -2.76
C ALA A 222 -7.32 -11.34 -2.52
N ALA A 223 -7.92 -10.90 -1.40
CA ALA A 223 -9.33 -11.13 -1.09
C ALA A 223 -10.24 -10.52 -2.16
N SER A 224 -10.05 -9.24 -2.47
CA SER A 224 -10.82 -8.50 -3.47
C SER A 224 -10.81 -9.20 -4.82
N PHE A 225 -9.63 -9.46 -5.37
CA PHE A 225 -9.52 -10.00 -6.73
C PHE A 225 -9.84 -11.49 -6.81
N ARG A 226 -9.56 -12.26 -5.75
CA ARG A 226 -10.03 -13.66 -5.67
C ARG A 226 -11.55 -13.73 -5.73
N TYR A 227 -12.23 -12.88 -4.97
CA TYR A 227 -13.69 -12.79 -4.98
C TYR A 227 -14.24 -12.35 -6.34
N THR A 228 -13.66 -11.31 -6.95
CA THR A 228 -14.01 -10.88 -8.32
C THR A 228 -13.87 -12.02 -9.32
N ASN A 229 -12.74 -12.74 -9.29
CA ASN A 229 -12.51 -13.87 -10.18
C ASN A 229 -13.55 -14.99 -10.00
N GLN A 230 -14.00 -15.26 -8.77
CA GLN A 230 -15.03 -16.25 -8.48
C GLN A 230 -16.39 -15.84 -9.04
N ILE A 231 -16.81 -14.58 -8.85
CA ILE A 231 -18.06 -14.07 -9.40
C ILE A 231 -18.06 -14.16 -10.92
N TRP A 232 -17.00 -13.67 -11.57
CA TRP A 232 -16.92 -13.63 -13.03
C TRP A 232 -16.89 -15.02 -13.65
N THR A 233 -16.19 -15.97 -13.01
CA THR A 233 -16.24 -17.39 -13.43
C THR A 233 -17.67 -17.94 -13.36
N THR A 234 -18.42 -17.57 -12.31
CA THR A 234 -19.82 -17.98 -12.12
C THR A 234 -20.76 -17.30 -13.13
N GLN A 235 -20.43 -16.09 -13.56
CA GLN A 235 -21.15 -15.34 -14.59
C GLN A 235 -20.78 -15.74 -16.03
N GLY A 236 -19.91 -16.74 -16.21
CA GLY A 236 -19.55 -17.30 -17.51
C GLY A 236 -18.33 -16.65 -18.18
N ILE A 237 -17.68 -15.68 -17.54
CA ILE A 237 -16.41 -15.11 -18.02
C ILE A 237 -15.28 -16.06 -17.59
N GLN A 238 -14.72 -16.80 -18.55
CA GLN A 238 -13.69 -17.80 -18.32
C GLN A 238 -12.53 -17.65 -19.29
N LEU A 239 -11.33 -18.04 -18.83
CA LEU A 239 -10.15 -18.15 -19.69
C LEU A 239 -10.38 -19.30 -20.68
N GLU A 240 -10.04 -19.08 -21.94
CA GLU A 240 -9.97 -20.17 -22.91
C GLU A 240 -8.75 -21.05 -22.60
N ASN A 241 -8.96 -22.37 -22.63
CA ASN A 241 -7.92 -23.38 -22.41
C ASN A 241 -6.93 -23.43 -23.56
#